data_AF-E8Z6Y1-F1
#
_entry.id   AF-E8Z6Y1-F1
#
_cell.length_a   1.000
_cell.length_b   1.000
_cell.length_c   1.000
_cell.angle_alpha   90.00
_cell.angle_beta   90.00
_cell.angle_gamma   90.00
#
_symmetry.space_group_name_H-M   'P 1'
#
loop_
_entity.id
_entity.type
_entity.pdbx_description
1 polymer ?
#
loop_
_entity_poly.entity_id
_entity_poly.type
_entity_poly.pdbx_seq_one_letter_code
_entity_poly.pdbx_strand_id
1 'polypeptide(L)'
;AGLASSPSGVPFVLFPSLAAMSTVVAHPAGSPTGRSELMLHVRGLRKGPAAAAVALHHSAAVNPVPAGVQRAGARAPRNGHELARELRSRASPADKVAWLAEIPEKAYAVIFRVEVDAELLQTMLAAMLAACSGEGGAAAAAGSRGVLSSMARQCPKALGFAASFGGEPERARASSLLAALEKDAPGAADDVQVIRGLLLGEDS
;
A
#
# COMPACT_ATOMS: atom_id res chain seq x y z
N ALA A 1 -49.89 -42.21 -1.17
CA ALA A 1 -49.43 -42.94 0.04
C ALA A 1 -47.95 -43.26 -0.15
N GLY A 2 -47.12 -43.00 0.87
CA GLY A 2 -45.64 -43.08 0.87
C GLY A 2 -45.00 -41.69 0.72
N LEU A 3 -44.75 -40.88 1.76
CA LEU A 3 -43.94 -41.04 2.98
C LEU A 3 -42.50 -41.49 2.71
N ALA A 4 -41.58 -40.51 2.63
CA ALA A 4 -40.26 -40.57 3.29
C ALA A 4 -39.63 -39.17 3.31
N SER A 5 -39.73 -38.51 4.46
CA SER A 5 -39.01 -37.31 4.86
C SER A 5 -37.60 -37.70 5.29
N SER A 6 -36.57 -37.03 4.78
CA SER A 6 -35.19 -37.16 5.25
C SER A 6 -34.66 -35.78 5.68
N PRO A 7 -34.39 -35.55 6.97
CA PRO A 7 -33.74 -34.34 7.44
C PRO A 7 -32.21 -34.48 7.30
N SER A 8 -31.59 -33.72 6.39
CA SER A 8 -30.14 -33.57 6.38
C SER A 8 -29.73 -32.59 7.48
N GLY A 9 -29.24 -33.15 8.59
CA GLY A 9 -28.73 -32.40 9.73
C GLY A 9 -27.58 -31.49 9.34
N VAL A 10 -27.68 -30.22 9.74
CA VAL A 10 -26.62 -29.24 9.66
C VAL A 10 -25.69 -29.47 10.86
N PRO A 11 -24.38 -29.71 10.68
CA PRO A 11 -23.46 -29.76 11.81
C PRO A 11 -23.32 -28.36 12.40
N PHE A 12 -23.83 -28.19 13.61
CA PHE A 12 -23.67 -27.00 14.43
C PHE A 12 -22.24 -26.96 14.96
N VAL A 13 -21.37 -26.18 14.31
CA VAL A 13 -20.00 -25.97 14.78
C VAL A 13 -20.03 -24.93 15.90
N LEU A 14 -19.88 -25.40 17.14
CA LEU A 14 -19.64 -24.59 18.32
C LEU A 14 -18.29 -23.87 18.19
N PHE A 15 -18.32 -22.56 17.98
CA PHE A 15 -17.14 -21.72 18.12
C PHE A 15 -16.80 -21.54 19.61
N PRO A 16 -15.56 -21.84 20.05
CA PRO A 16 -15.12 -21.46 21.39
C PRO A 16 -14.99 -19.94 21.49
N SER A 17 -15.79 -19.36 22.38
CA SER A 17 -15.70 -17.97 22.80
C SER A 17 -14.37 -17.75 23.54
N LEU A 18 -13.41 -17.12 22.88
CA LEU A 18 -12.19 -16.62 23.52
C LEU A 18 -12.52 -15.33 24.26
N ALA A 19 -12.70 -15.46 25.56
CA ALA A 19 -12.77 -14.33 26.48
C ALA A 19 -11.49 -13.50 26.37
N ALA A 20 -11.63 -12.26 25.89
CA ALA A 20 -10.56 -11.28 25.85
C ALA A 20 -10.15 -10.91 27.29
N MET A 21 -8.98 -11.37 27.72
CA MET A 21 -8.30 -10.85 28.90
C MET A 21 -7.77 -9.44 28.57
N SER A 22 -8.47 -8.43 29.09
CA SER A 22 -8.09 -7.02 28.99
C SER A 22 -6.92 -6.75 29.93
N THR A 23 -5.70 -6.75 29.42
CA THR A 23 -4.52 -6.26 30.15
C THR A 23 -4.48 -4.74 30.07
N VAL A 24 -4.91 -4.11 31.16
CA VAL A 24 -4.70 -2.69 31.43
C VAL A 24 -3.20 -2.46 31.62
N VAL A 25 -2.52 -2.03 30.56
CA VAL A 25 -1.17 -1.47 30.67
C VAL A 25 -1.30 0.00 31.04
N ALA A 26 -1.13 0.26 32.33
CA ALA A 26 -0.98 1.61 32.88
C ALA A 26 0.18 2.33 32.16
N HIS A 27 -0.13 3.44 31.50
CA HIS A 27 0.87 4.39 31.01
C HIS A 27 1.44 5.18 32.18
N PRO A 28 2.75 5.13 32.48
CA PRO A 28 3.36 6.12 33.33
C PRO A 28 3.36 7.46 32.59
N ALA A 29 2.60 8.40 33.15
CA ALA A 29 2.69 9.80 32.82
C ALA A 29 4.08 10.34 33.20
N GLY A 30 4.66 11.13 32.30
CA GLY A 30 5.69 12.11 32.64
C GLY A 30 7.12 11.71 32.33
N SER A 31 7.60 12.08 31.15
CA SER A 31 8.85 12.84 31.11
C SER A 31 8.77 13.90 30.01
N PRO A 32 8.97 15.18 30.35
CA PRO A 32 8.97 16.27 29.39
C PRO A 32 10.39 16.45 28.81
N THR A 33 10.43 16.75 27.51
CA THR A 33 11.47 17.61 26.91
C THR A 33 12.88 17.02 26.78
N GLY A 34 13.08 16.17 25.77
CA GLY A 34 14.40 16.00 25.13
C GLY A 34 14.74 17.22 24.28
N ARG A 35 15.08 18.35 24.91
CA ARG A 35 15.71 19.50 24.26
C ARG A 35 17.15 19.13 23.95
N SER A 36 17.46 18.87 22.68
CA SER A 36 18.84 18.72 22.23
C SER A 36 19.59 20.04 22.43
N GLU A 37 20.52 20.08 23.39
CA GLU A 37 21.40 21.21 23.71
C GLU A 37 22.57 21.40 22.71
N LEU A 38 22.37 21.05 21.44
CA LEU A 38 23.41 21.16 20.40
C LEU A 38 23.59 22.58 19.83
N MET A 39 23.41 23.62 20.66
CA MET A 39 23.72 25.01 20.29
C MET A 39 24.26 25.85 21.47
N LEU A 40 24.97 25.24 22.41
CA LEU A 40 25.63 25.97 23.50
C LEU A 40 27.08 26.38 23.20
N HIS A 41 27.45 26.83 22.00
CA HIS A 41 28.76 27.45 21.77
C HIS A 41 28.79 28.52 20.65
N VAL A 42 27.91 29.52 20.73
CA VAL A 42 28.15 30.82 20.05
C VAL A 42 28.24 31.92 21.10
N ARG A 43 29.39 31.95 21.79
CA ARG A 43 29.81 33.07 22.63
C ARG A 43 30.46 34.12 21.73
N GLY A 44 29.86 35.31 21.60
CA GLY A 44 30.63 36.45 21.11
C GLY A 44 29.94 37.62 20.41
N LEU A 45 28.64 37.88 20.56
CA LEU A 45 28.08 39.17 20.09
C LEU A 45 27.70 40.10 21.24
N ARG A 46 28.51 41.14 21.38
CA ARG A 46 28.38 42.26 22.31
C ARG A 46 27.06 43.00 22.08
N LYS A 47 26.34 43.25 23.16
CA LYS A 47 25.12 44.08 23.24
C LYS A 47 25.54 45.55 23.38
N GLY A 48 25.39 46.33 22.31
CA GLY A 48 25.46 47.81 22.36
C GLY A 48 24.04 48.39 22.46
N PRO A 49 23.81 49.51 23.17
CA PRO A 49 22.49 50.13 23.23
C PRO A 49 22.29 51.21 22.16
N ALA A 50 21.03 51.28 21.74
CA ALA A 50 20.28 52.43 21.24
C ALA A 50 20.34 52.82 19.74
N ALA A 51 19.11 52.96 19.23
CA ALA A 51 18.62 53.90 18.23
C ALA A 51 19.06 53.73 16.76
N ALA A 52 18.14 53.19 15.95
CA ALA A 52 17.54 53.93 14.83
C ALA A 52 16.52 53.02 14.13
N ALA A 53 15.27 53.50 14.04
CA ALA A 53 14.26 52.93 13.17
C ALA A 53 14.69 53.11 11.71
N VAL A 54 15.05 52.01 11.06
CA VAL A 54 15.07 51.91 9.60
C VAL A 54 14.32 50.65 9.25
N ALA A 55 13.10 50.83 8.73
CA ALA A 55 12.30 49.80 8.10
C ALA A 55 13.03 49.28 6.86
N LEU A 56 13.95 48.35 7.07
CA LEU A 56 14.58 47.56 6.01
C LEU A 56 13.78 46.28 5.90
N HIS A 57 12.90 46.24 4.90
CA HIS A 57 12.33 45.03 4.33
C HIS A 57 13.46 44.11 3.83
N HIS A 58 14.17 43.45 4.75
CA HIS A 58 14.90 42.24 4.44
C HIS A 58 13.85 41.13 4.32
N SER A 59 13.16 41.12 3.17
CA SER A 59 12.82 39.85 2.55
C SER A 59 14.15 39.13 2.42
N ALA A 60 14.45 38.27 3.39
CA ALA A 60 15.49 37.30 3.23
C ALA A 60 15.22 36.65 1.87
N ALA A 61 16.11 36.89 0.93
CA ALA A 61 16.15 36.20 -0.35
C ALA A 61 16.47 34.74 -0.03
N VAL A 62 15.46 34.03 0.49
CA VAL A 62 15.42 32.59 0.47
C VAL A 62 15.41 32.30 -1.02
N ASN A 63 16.58 31.94 -1.53
CA ASN A 63 16.76 31.45 -2.88
C ASN A 63 15.57 30.52 -3.14
N PRO A 64 14.63 30.86 -4.04
CA PRO A 64 13.48 30.02 -4.28
C PRO A 64 14.08 28.73 -4.79
N VAL A 65 14.22 27.75 -3.88
CA VAL A 65 14.53 26.37 -4.24
C VAL A 65 13.57 26.12 -5.38
N PRO A 66 14.05 25.83 -6.61
CA PRO A 66 13.15 25.60 -7.72
C PRO A 66 12.21 24.53 -7.22
N ALA A 67 10.97 24.94 -6.92
CA ALA A 67 9.93 24.05 -6.47
C ALA A 67 9.49 23.31 -7.73
N GLY A 68 10.42 22.58 -8.34
CA GLY A 68 10.17 21.37 -9.10
C GLY A 68 9.62 20.27 -8.19
N VAL A 69 8.81 20.65 -7.19
CA VAL A 69 7.75 19.83 -6.63
C VAL A 69 6.79 19.62 -7.79
N GLN A 70 7.18 18.73 -8.69
CA GLN A 70 6.36 18.26 -9.78
C GLN A 70 5.06 17.79 -9.11
N ARG A 71 3.93 18.32 -9.59
CA ARG A 71 2.61 18.01 -9.07
C ARG A 71 2.48 16.49 -8.94
N ALA A 72 2.23 16.03 -7.72
CA ALA A 72 1.88 14.64 -7.44
C ALA A 72 0.74 14.26 -8.41
N GLY A 73 0.97 13.22 -9.22
CA GLY A 73 -0.07 12.64 -10.07
C GLY A 73 0.13 12.71 -11.58
N ALA A 74 1.13 13.43 -12.14
CA ALA A 74 1.28 13.52 -13.60
C ALA A 74 2.34 12.59 -14.22
N ARG A 75 3.23 12.00 -13.41
CA ARG A 75 4.39 11.26 -13.93
C ARG A 75 4.47 9.88 -13.30
N ALA A 76 4.71 8.86 -14.13
CA ALA A 76 4.97 7.51 -13.66
C ALA A 76 6.14 7.49 -12.65
N PRO A 77 6.02 6.72 -11.55
CA PRO A 77 7.07 6.65 -10.53
C PRO A 77 8.37 6.11 -11.14
N ARG A 78 9.51 6.61 -10.67
CA ARG A 78 10.83 6.20 -11.19
C ARG A 78 11.36 4.93 -10.56
N ASN A 79 10.93 4.62 -9.34
CA ASN A 79 11.40 3.50 -8.54
C ASN A 79 10.32 3.02 -7.55
N GLY A 80 10.53 1.86 -6.93
CA GLY A 80 9.60 1.28 -5.97
C GLY A 80 9.32 2.16 -4.74
N HIS A 81 10.27 2.98 -4.27
CA HIS A 81 10.07 3.87 -3.14
C HIS A 81 9.14 5.05 -3.46
N GLU A 82 9.28 5.65 -4.65
CA GLU A 82 8.35 6.66 -5.16
C GLU A 82 6.95 6.05 -5.29
N LEU A 83 6.84 4.82 -5.83
CA LEU A 83 5.56 4.12 -5.93
C LEU A 83 4.93 3.91 -4.55
N ALA A 84 5.69 3.43 -3.56
CA ALA A 84 5.21 3.22 -2.20
C ALA A 84 4.79 4.52 -1.50
N ARG A 85 5.48 5.64 -1.77
CA ARG A 85 5.13 6.95 -1.22
C ARG A 85 3.82 7.46 -1.80
N GLU A 86 3.65 7.40 -3.12
CA GLU A 86 2.42 7.83 -3.80
C GLU A 86 1.23 6.90 -3.49
N LEU A 87 1.46 5.60 -3.34
CA LEU A 87 0.41 4.68 -2.93
C LEU A 87 -0.13 5.00 -1.52
N ARG A 88 0.73 5.49 -0.63
CA ARG A 88 0.34 5.93 0.73
C ARG A 88 -0.30 7.31 0.76
N SER A 89 0.01 8.20 -0.18
CA SER A 89 -0.60 9.54 -0.24
C SER A 89 -2.07 9.50 -0.67
N ARG A 90 -2.49 8.42 -1.34
CA ARG A 90 -3.87 8.21 -1.80
C ARG A 90 -4.78 7.69 -0.70
N ALA A 91 -5.92 8.35 -0.52
CA ALA A 91 -6.86 8.07 0.55
C ALA A 91 -7.70 6.81 0.29
N SER A 92 -8.34 6.70 -0.87
CA SER A 92 -9.27 5.60 -1.14
C SER A 92 -8.58 4.40 -1.81
N PRO A 93 -9.04 3.15 -1.55
CA PRO A 93 -8.55 1.97 -2.27
C PRO A 93 -8.80 2.05 -3.78
N ALA A 94 -9.95 2.58 -4.20
CA ALA A 94 -10.29 2.74 -5.61
C ALA A 94 -9.33 3.70 -6.33
N ASP A 95 -8.97 4.83 -5.71
CA ASP A 95 -8.01 5.79 -6.27
C ASP A 95 -6.60 5.19 -6.40
N LYS A 96 -6.23 4.27 -5.51
CA LYS A 96 -4.96 3.54 -5.59
C LYS A 96 -4.94 2.62 -6.81
N VAL A 97 -5.99 1.84 -7.02
CA VAL A 97 -6.10 0.92 -8.16
C VAL A 97 -6.16 1.69 -9.48
N ALA A 98 -6.98 2.74 -9.56
CA ALA A 98 -7.09 3.57 -10.75
C ALA A 98 -5.73 4.15 -11.16
N TRP A 99 -4.97 4.68 -10.19
CA TRP A 99 -3.64 5.21 -10.45
C TRP A 99 -2.61 4.15 -10.83
N LEU A 100 -2.63 2.99 -10.17
CA LEU A 100 -1.75 1.88 -10.57
C LEU A 100 -2.04 1.49 -12.03
N ALA A 101 -3.31 1.45 -12.44
CA ALA A 101 -3.71 1.14 -13.81
C ALA A 101 -3.28 2.20 -14.85
N GLU A 102 -3.01 3.44 -14.44
CA GLU A 102 -2.46 4.49 -15.31
C GLU A 102 -0.96 4.31 -15.60
N ILE A 103 -0.25 3.51 -14.80
CA ILE A 103 1.19 3.26 -15.00
C ILE A 103 1.37 2.41 -16.27
N PRO A 104 2.18 2.85 -17.26
CA PRO A 104 2.44 2.06 -18.44
C PRO A 104 3.06 0.70 -18.08
N GLU A 105 2.64 -0.37 -18.74
CA GLU A 105 3.11 -1.74 -18.45
C GLU A 105 4.65 -1.81 -18.36
N LYS A 106 5.35 -1.28 -19.36
CA LYS A 106 6.83 -1.29 -19.43
C LYS A 106 7.51 -0.55 -18.26
N ALA A 107 6.81 0.37 -17.60
CA ALA A 107 7.36 1.09 -16.46
C ALA A 107 7.55 0.17 -15.25
N TYR A 108 6.74 -0.89 -15.09
CA TYR A 108 6.90 -1.84 -13.97
C TYR A 108 8.26 -2.53 -13.97
N ALA A 109 8.82 -2.87 -15.13
CA ALA A 109 10.17 -3.42 -15.23
C ALA A 109 11.25 -2.43 -14.74
N VAL A 110 11.04 -1.13 -14.93
CA VAL A 110 11.97 -0.08 -14.47
C VAL A 110 11.80 0.20 -12.98
N ILE A 111 10.55 0.30 -12.53
CA ILE A 111 10.18 0.57 -11.13
C ILE A 111 10.71 -0.55 -10.22
N PHE A 112 10.49 -1.80 -10.62
CA PHE A 112 10.85 -3.01 -9.87
C PHE A 112 12.05 -3.74 -10.47
N ARG A 113 13.00 -2.99 -11.04
CA ARG A 113 14.21 -3.54 -11.67
C ARG A 113 15.00 -4.45 -10.74
N VAL A 114 15.06 -4.11 -9.46
CA VAL A 114 15.82 -4.84 -8.45
C VAL A 114 14.92 -5.87 -7.77
N GLU A 115 13.85 -5.40 -7.15
CA GLU A 115 12.94 -6.23 -6.38
C GLU A 115 11.58 -5.53 -6.21
N VAL A 116 10.58 -6.32 -5.80
CA VAL A 116 9.31 -5.83 -5.26
C VAL A 116 9.40 -6.01 -3.75
N ASP A 117 9.23 -4.94 -3.00
CA ASP A 117 9.17 -5.02 -1.54
C ASP A 117 7.90 -5.78 -1.10
N ALA A 118 8.04 -6.69 -0.12
CA ALA A 118 6.95 -7.55 0.30
C ALA A 118 5.81 -6.76 0.95
N GLU A 119 6.11 -5.78 1.81
CA GLU A 119 5.08 -4.95 2.46
C GLU A 119 4.32 -4.09 1.44
N LEU A 120 5.05 -3.58 0.44
CA LEU A 120 4.46 -2.86 -0.68
C LEU A 120 3.49 -3.75 -1.47
N LEU A 121 3.89 -4.99 -1.81
CA LEU A 121 3.01 -5.94 -2.48
C LEU A 121 1.76 -6.21 -1.63
N GLN A 122 1.91 -6.45 -0.33
CA GLN A 122 0.77 -6.69 0.55
C GLN A 122 -0.18 -5.49 0.64
N THR A 123 0.37 -4.27 0.63
CA THR A 123 -0.41 -3.02 0.61
C THR A 123 -1.19 -2.89 -0.69
N MET A 124 -0.58 -3.23 -1.83
CA MET A 124 -1.24 -3.24 -3.13
C MET A 124 -2.38 -4.25 -3.18
N LEU A 125 -2.14 -5.51 -2.78
CA LEU A 125 -3.16 -6.56 -2.78
C LEU A 125 -4.34 -6.23 -1.85
N ALA A 126 -4.07 -5.64 -0.68
CA ALA A 126 -5.13 -5.19 0.24
C ALA A 126 -5.97 -4.06 -0.37
N ALA A 127 -5.34 -3.08 -1.03
CA ALA A 127 -6.05 -2.01 -1.71
C ALA A 127 -6.91 -2.52 -2.88
N MET A 128 -6.37 -3.45 -3.69
CA MET A 128 -7.09 -4.09 -4.78
C MET A 128 -8.32 -4.85 -4.29
N LEU A 129 -8.17 -5.70 -3.27
CA LEU A 129 -9.28 -6.47 -2.72
C LEU A 129 -10.38 -5.56 -2.12
N ALA A 130 -9.97 -4.51 -1.39
CA ALA A 130 -10.90 -3.53 -0.83
C ALA A 130 -11.63 -2.75 -1.93
N ALA A 131 -10.95 -2.40 -3.03
CA ALA A 131 -11.56 -1.71 -4.15
C ALA A 131 -12.55 -2.60 -4.93
N CYS A 132 -12.21 -3.88 -5.16
CA CYS A 132 -13.09 -4.84 -5.81
C CYS A 132 -14.36 -5.14 -4.99
N SER A 133 -14.23 -5.21 -3.67
CA SER A 133 -15.36 -5.46 -2.76
C SER A 133 -16.19 -4.21 -2.43
N GLY A 134 -15.67 -3.03 -2.77
CA GLY A 134 -16.26 -1.72 -2.43
C GLY A 134 -16.83 -0.98 -3.64
N GLU A 135 -16.70 0.35 -3.63
CA GLU A 135 -17.26 1.26 -4.65
C GLU A 135 -16.65 1.09 -6.05
N GLY A 136 -15.49 0.43 -6.16
CA GLY A 136 -14.79 0.25 -7.45
C GLY A 136 -15.35 -0.88 -8.31
N GLY A 137 -15.96 -1.90 -7.69
CA GLY A 137 -16.59 -3.05 -8.36
C GLY A 137 -15.79 -3.58 -9.55
N ALA A 138 -16.47 -3.73 -10.69
CA ALA A 138 -15.90 -4.30 -11.91
C ALA A 138 -14.75 -3.46 -12.53
N ALA A 139 -14.80 -2.13 -12.39
CA ALA A 139 -13.72 -1.27 -12.89
C ALA A 139 -12.43 -1.48 -12.08
N ALA A 140 -12.54 -1.60 -10.76
CA ALA A 140 -11.41 -1.93 -9.89
C ALA A 140 -10.90 -3.35 -10.15
N ALA A 141 -11.77 -4.33 -10.41
CA ALA A 141 -11.36 -5.67 -10.79
C ALA A 141 -10.56 -5.68 -12.11
N ALA A 142 -11.05 -4.98 -13.14
CA ALA A 142 -10.36 -4.85 -14.42
C ALA A 142 -8.98 -4.17 -14.26
N GLY A 143 -8.93 -3.05 -13.51
CA GLY A 143 -7.67 -2.35 -13.22
C GLY A 143 -6.69 -3.21 -12.44
N SER A 144 -7.14 -3.88 -11.38
CA SER A 144 -6.32 -4.78 -10.56
C SER A 144 -5.74 -5.92 -11.39
N ARG A 145 -6.56 -6.53 -12.25
CA ARG A 145 -6.10 -7.59 -13.17
C ARG A 145 -5.06 -7.06 -14.15
N GLY A 146 -5.29 -5.89 -14.75
CA GLY A 146 -4.34 -5.27 -15.67
C GLY A 146 -2.98 -4.99 -15.01
N VAL A 147 -3.00 -4.48 -13.77
CA VAL A 147 -1.79 -4.23 -12.98
C VAL A 147 -1.04 -5.53 -12.66
N LEU A 148 -1.74 -6.55 -12.12
CA LEU A 148 -1.11 -7.83 -11.78
C LEU A 148 -0.57 -8.56 -13.01
N SER A 149 -1.30 -8.52 -14.13
CA SER A 149 -0.84 -9.10 -15.41
C SER A 149 0.40 -8.37 -15.92
N SER A 150 0.42 -7.04 -15.82
CA SER A 150 1.58 -6.23 -16.17
C SER A 150 2.80 -6.58 -15.31
N MET A 151 2.62 -6.71 -14.00
CA MET A 151 3.72 -7.11 -13.10
C MET A 151 4.19 -8.54 -13.36
N ALA A 152 3.27 -9.48 -13.61
CA ALA A 152 3.60 -10.87 -13.93
C ALA A 152 4.41 -10.97 -15.23
N ARG A 153 4.11 -10.15 -16.25
CA ARG A 153 4.84 -10.12 -17.52
C ARG A 153 6.19 -9.43 -17.41
N GLN A 154 6.25 -8.32 -16.70
CA GLN A 154 7.42 -7.43 -16.70
C GLN A 154 8.44 -7.78 -15.60
N CYS A 155 8.00 -8.33 -14.48
CA CYS A 155 8.85 -8.65 -13.34
C CYS A 155 8.41 -9.93 -12.59
N PRO A 156 8.26 -11.09 -13.28
CA PRO A 156 7.75 -12.33 -12.66
C PRO A 156 8.59 -12.80 -11.48
N LYS A 157 9.93 -12.74 -11.61
CA LYS A 157 10.86 -13.18 -10.56
C LYS A 157 10.75 -12.32 -9.30
N ALA A 158 10.68 -11.01 -9.46
CA ALA A 158 10.56 -10.08 -8.34
C ALA A 158 9.19 -10.21 -7.66
N LEU A 159 8.13 -10.41 -8.44
CA LEU A 159 6.79 -10.65 -7.91
C LEU A 159 6.71 -11.96 -7.12
N GLY A 160 7.19 -13.07 -7.67
CA GLY A 160 7.20 -14.36 -6.97
C GLY A 160 8.08 -14.35 -5.71
N PHE A 161 9.23 -13.69 -5.78
CA PHE A 161 10.10 -13.52 -4.61
C PHE A 161 9.40 -12.73 -3.50
N ALA A 162 8.77 -11.60 -3.82
CA ALA A 162 8.01 -10.81 -2.84
C ALA A 162 6.83 -11.58 -2.24
N ALA A 163 6.13 -12.36 -3.06
CA ALA A 163 5.02 -13.20 -2.61
C ALA A 163 5.47 -14.32 -1.65
N SER A 164 6.70 -14.83 -1.82
CA SER A 164 7.26 -15.88 -0.95
C SER A 164 7.41 -15.47 0.53
N PHE A 165 7.48 -14.17 0.82
CA PHE A 165 7.50 -13.63 2.18
C PHE A 165 6.12 -13.57 2.85
N GLY A 166 5.03 -13.73 2.07
CA GLY A 166 3.67 -13.72 2.60
C GLY A 166 3.35 -14.99 3.39
N GLY A 167 2.80 -14.82 4.59
CA GLY A 167 2.28 -15.92 5.39
C GLY A 167 0.89 -16.34 4.95
N GLU A 168 0.25 -17.18 5.76
CA GLU A 168 -1.13 -17.64 5.53
C GLU A 168 -2.16 -16.50 5.34
N PRO A 169 -2.18 -15.41 6.15
CA PRO A 169 -3.18 -14.37 5.95
C PRO A 169 -2.98 -13.58 4.65
N GLU A 170 -1.73 -13.41 4.20
CA GLU A 170 -1.41 -12.79 2.92
C GLU A 170 -1.86 -13.68 1.75
N ARG A 171 -1.61 -14.99 1.84
CA ARG A 171 -2.06 -15.96 0.83
C ARG A 171 -3.59 -16.05 0.75
N ALA A 172 -4.27 -16.06 1.88
CA ALA A 172 -5.75 -16.04 1.92
C ALA A 172 -6.31 -14.78 1.25
N ARG A 173 -5.65 -13.63 1.44
CA ARG A 173 -6.01 -12.36 0.79
C ARG A 173 -5.80 -12.41 -0.72
N ALA A 174 -4.65 -12.90 -1.16
CA ALA A 174 -4.34 -13.08 -2.58
C ALA A 174 -5.36 -14.03 -3.24
N SER A 175 -5.67 -15.17 -2.61
CA SER A 175 -6.68 -16.12 -3.09
C SER A 175 -8.09 -15.48 -3.20
N SER A 176 -8.50 -14.73 -2.18
CA SER A 176 -9.79 -14.00 -2.20
C SER A 176 -9.85 -12.96 -3.32
N LEU A 177 -8.74 -12.25 -3.57
CA LEU A 177 -8.64 -11.32 -4.68
C LEU A 177 -8.76 -12.04 -6.03
N LEU A 178 -8.03 -13.13 -6.22
CA LEU A 178 -8.08 -13.90 -7.47
C LEU A 178 -9.48 -14.44 -7.76
N ALA A 179 -10.18 -14.96 -6.75
CA ALA A 179 -11.57 -15.40 -6.90
C ALA A 179 -12.51 -14.24 -7.34
N ALA A 180 -12.31 -13.04 -6.78
CA ALA A 180 -13.06 -11.85 -7.21
C ALA A 180 -12.73 -11.47 -8.66
N LEU A 181 -11.46 -11.58 -9.07
CA LEU A 181 -11.03 -11.29 -10.44
C LEU A 181 -11.58 -12.31 -11.44
N GLU A 182 -11.67 -13.60 -11.10
CA GLU A 182 -12.22 -14.65 -11.97
C GLU A 182 -13.70 -14.43 -12.25
N LYS A 183 -14.47 -14.02 -11.24
CA LYS A 183 -15.90 -13.75 -11.35
C LYS A 183 -16.23 -12.67 -12.37
N ASP A 184 -15.42 -11.61 -12.45
CA ASP A 184 -15.70 -10.44 -13.28
C ASP A 184 -15.26 -10.56 -14.75
N ALA A 185 -14.36 -11.50 -15.10
CA ALA A 185 -14.20 -11.85 -16.50
C ALA A 185 -13.74 -13.32 -16.69
N PRO A 186 -14.67 -14.23 -17.02
CA PRO A 186 -14.36 -15.65 -17.18
C PRO A 186 -13.46 -15.95 -18.39
N GLY A 187 -13.25 -15.00 -19.32
CA GLY A 187 -12.39 -15.16 -20.50
C GLY A 187 -10.91 -14.87 -20.29
N ALA A 188 -10.50 -14.42 -19.09
CA ALA A 188 -9.10 -14.09 -18.77
C ALA A 188 -8.41 -15.18 -17.92
N ALA A 189 -8.86 -16.44 -18.05
CA ALA A 189 -8.44 -17.54 -17.21
C ALA A 189 -6.91 -17.77 -17.22
N ASP A 190 -6.28 -17.67 -18.40
CA ASP A 190 -4.85 -17.92 -18.57
C ASP A 190 -3.98 -16.92 -17.78
N ASP A 191 -4.27 -15.62 -17.91
CA ASP A 191 -3.54 -14.57 -17.18
C ASP A 191 -3.72 -14.75 -15.66
N VAL A 192 -4.92 -15.07 -15.20
CA VAL A 192 -5.21 -15.29 -13.78
C VAL A 192 -4.48 -16.52 -13.24
N GLN A 193 -4.38 -17.60 -14.03
CA GLN A 193 -3.63 -18.80 -13.65
C GLN A 193 -2.13 -18.51 -13.47
N VAL A 194 -1.54 -17.71 -14.38
CA VAL A 194 -0.14 -17.27 -14.25
C VAL A 194 0.05 -16.43 -12.98
N ILE A 195 -0.84 -15.48 -12.72
CA ILE A 195 -0.78 -14.65 -11.50
C ILE A 195 -0.93 -15.52 -10.25
N ARG A 196 -1.83 -16.51 -10.28
CA ARG A 196 -2.05 -17.46 -9.18
C ARG A 196 -0.78 -18.23 -8.83
N GLY A 197 -0.10 -18.80 -9.83
CA GLY A 197 1.17 -19.52 -9.61
C GLY A 197 2.22 -18.62 -8.95
N LEU A 198 2.38 -17.38 -9.44
CA LEU A 198 3.35 -16.43 -8.88
C LEU A 198 3.01 -15.97 -7.46
N LEU A 199 1.74 -15.72 -7.14
CA LEU A 199 1.34 -15.16 -5.85
C LEU A 199 1.17 -16.21 -4.75
N LEU A 200 0.71 -17.41 -5.10
CA LEU A 200 0.45 -18.48 -4.14
C LEU A 200 1.58 -19.50 -4.07
N GLY A 201 2.55 -19.45 -4.99
CA GLY A 201 3.58 -20.47 -5.13
C GLY A 201 2.99 -21.82 -5.56
N GLU A 202 1.79 -21.80 -6.13
CA GLU A 202 1.16 -22.94 -6.79
C GLU A 202 1.76 -23.09 -8.18
N ASP A 203 3.07 -23.37 -8.23
CA ASP A 203 3.68 -23.78 -9.47
C ASP A 203 3.23 -25.21 -9.80
N SER A 204 2.90 -25.37 -11.09
CA SER A 204 2.50 -26.61 -11.77
C SER A 204 3.52 -27.75 -11.63
#